data_AF-A0A1I8J4C2-F1
#
_entry.id   AF-A0A1I8J4C2-F1
#
_cell.length_a   1.000
_cell.length_b   1.000
_cell.length_c   1.000
_cell.angle_alpha   90.00
_cell.angle_beta   90.00
_cell.angle_gamma   90.00
#
_symmetry.space_group_name_H-M   'P 1'
#
loop_
_entity.id
_entity.type
_entity.pdbx_description
1 polymer ?
#
loop_
_entity_poly.entity_id
_entity_poly.type
_entity_poly.pdbx_seq_one_letter_code
_entity_poly.pdbx_strand_id
1 'polypeptide(L)'
;RLAENSESAVQNPFTEFSQFEVSVSRQGLRRIRVFFYDFDRSRPVEVVPIRDTTVEQFTGLACYKYTLEGRQPPLPPHVGIDELDLFMYEEADDLDSDFPPLEKRDRIYKYDFSTLAVVQRHPVQQQSQQQQLTQQQRRQSNQLIVHVSLPQGFTTMQLDRSLPVSSLLEKIVRRRKLKEHRGHKYALRRADDVSVQVPLDTPLGDAGSTEFILVRDNSTPAQGTAQSAAEAGADAAAVALKSGQVVDPAASSTGHLASQQASHYQQQQHQLMLLSPP
;
A
#
# COMPACT_ATOMS: atom_id res chain seq x y z
N ARG A 1 -65.38 -11.01 -34.21
CA ARG A 1 -64.88 -10.12 -33.14
C ARG A 1 -63.61 -10.78 -32.60
N LEU A 2 -62.46 -10.39 -33.14
CA LEU A 2 -61.15 -10.78 -32.62
C LEU A 2 -60.93 -9.93 -31.37
N ALA A 3 -60.78 -10.58 -30.21
CA ALA A 3 -60.41 -9.90 -28.99
C ALA A 3 -58.93 -9.52 -29.10
N GLU A 4 -58.66 -8.22 -29.21
CA GLU A 4 -57.34 -7.65 -28.99
C GLU A 4 -56.97 -7.88 -27.51
N ASN A 5 -56.22 -8.96 -27.27
CA ASN A 5 -55.56 -9.19 -26.00
C ASN A 5 -54.44 -8.15 -25.90
N SER A 6 -54.74 -7.01 -25.27
CA SER A 6 -53.76 -5.98 -24.94
C SER A 6 -52.87 -6.50 -23.82
N GLU A 7 -51.92 -7.37 -24.18
CA GLU A 7 -50.81 -7.72 -23.31
C GLU A 7 -50.07 -6.43 -22.98
N SER A 8 -50.20 -5.99 -21.73
CA SER A 8 -49.38 -4.93 -21.15
C SER A 8 -47.96 -5.47 -21.07
N ALA A 9 -47.23 -5.45 -22.18
CA ALA A 9 -45.84 -5.89 -22.22
C ALA A 9 -45.07 -5.09 -21.17
N VAL A 10 -44.65 -5.76 -20.10
CA VAL A 10 -43.87 -5.15 -19.01
C VAL A 10 -42.61 -4.61 -19.64
N GLN A 11 -42.53 -3.29 -19.80
CA GLN A 11 -41.41 -2.62 -20.42
C GLN A 11 -40.17 -2.86 -19.56
N ASN A 12 -39.07 -3.27 -20.19
CA ASN A 12 -37.81 -3.55 -19.49
C ASN A 12 -37.36 -2.28 -18.74
N PRO A 13 -37.22 -2.31 -17.40
CA PRO A 13 -36.92 -1.12 -16.61
C PRO A 13 -35.52 -0.56 -16.87
N PHE A 14 -34.66 -1.30 -17.57
CA PHE A 14 -33.29 -0.90 -17.90
C PHE A 14 -33.14 -0.46 -19.37
N THR A 15 -34.24 -0.17 -20.06
CA THR A 15 -34.24 0.11 -21.50
C THR A 15 -33.30 1.28 -21.86
N GLU A 16 -33.15 2.30 -21.01
CA GLU A 16 -32.24 3.42 -21.28
C GLU A 16 -30.77 3.00 -21.39
N PHE A 17 -30.37 1.86 -20.83
CA PHE A 17 -28.98 1.39 -20.88
C PHE A 17 -28.63 0.67 -22.20
N SER A 18 -29.63 0.31 -23.00
CA SER A 18 -29.42 -0.32 -24.32
C SER A 18 -28.55 0.53 -25.25
N GLN A 19 -28.54 1.86 -25.08
CA GLN A 19 -27.71 2.79 -25.86
C GLN A 19 -26.19 2.60 -25.68
N PHE A 20 -25.77 1.92 -24.62
CA PHE A 20 -24.35 1.67 -24.33
C PHE A 20 -23.81 0.39 -24.98
N GLU A 21 -24.66 -0.34 -25.71
CA GLU A 21 -24.25 -1.52 -26.47
C GLU A 21 -23.80 -1.15 -27.90
N VAL A 22 -22.86 -1.92 -28.42
CA VAL A 22 -22.34 -1.72 -29.78
C VAL A 22 -23.24 -2.39 -30.81
N SER A 23 -23.82 -1.60 -31.72
CA SER A 23 -24.50 -2.14 -32.92
C SER A 23 -23.50 -2.71 -33.93
N VAL A 24 -23.10 -3.97 -33.74
CA VAL A 24 -22.52 -4.99 -34.67
C VAL A 24 -21.36 -4.60 -35.62
N SER A 25 -20.94 -3.33 -35.71
CA SER A 25 -20.03 -2.84 -36.76
C SER A 25 -18.74 -2.17 -36.27
N ARG A 26 -18.49 -2.13 -34.95
CA ARG A 26 -17.23 -1.57 -34.41
C ARG A 26 -16.29 -2.70 -33.99
N GLN A 27 -15.25 -2.93 -34.79
CA GLN A 27 -14.18 -3.87 -34.45
C GLN A 27 -13.36 -3.35 -33.24
N GLY A 28 -12.91 -4.27 -32.38
CA GLY A 28 -11.95 -4.00 -31.29
C GLY A 28 -12.51 -3.71 -29.90
N LEU A 29 -13.81 -3.90 -29.66
CA LEU A 29 -14.41 -3.72 -28.33
C LEU A 29 -14.47 -5.04 -27.56
N ARG A 30 -14.13 -4.99 -26.26
CA ARG A 30 -13.95 -6.16 -25.40
C ARG A 30 -15.30 -6.73 -25.00
N ARG A 31 -15.45 -8.05 -25.14
CA ARG A 31 -16.57 -8.79 -24.57
C ARG A 31 -16.28 -9.13 -23.12
N ILE A 32 -17.24 -8.84 -22.24
CA ILE A 32 -17.15 -9.08 -20.81
C ILE A 32 -18.29 -10.01 -20.43
N ARG A 33 -17.97 -11.09 -19.70
CA ARG A 33 -18.95 -12.04 -19.15
C ARG A 33 -19.38 -11.57 -17.78
N VAL A 34 -20.69 -11.46 -17.56
CA VAL A 34 -21.27 -10.95 -16.32
C VAL A 34 -22.14 -12.01 -15.67
N PHE A 35 -21.77 -12.45 -14.48
CA PHE A 35 -22.59 -13.34 -13.66
C PHE A 35 -23.50 -12.53 -12.75
N PHE A 36 -24.73 -12.99 -12.53
CA PHE A 36 -25.65 -12.35 -11.60
C PHE A 36 -25.65 -13.14 -10.30
N TYR A 37 -24.78 -12.74 -9.38
CA TYR A 37 -24.44 -13.55 -8.21
C TYR A 37 -25.66 -13.84 -7.33
N ASP A 38 -26.49 -12.86 -7.00
CA ASP A 38 -27.65 -13.11 -6.15
C ASP A 38 -28.89 -13.63 -6.92
N PHE A 39 -28.73 -13.93 -8.22
CA PHE A 39 -29.81 -14.33 -9.11
C PHE A 39 -29.44 -15.62 -9.88
N ASP A 40 -29.03 -15.50 -11.16
CA ASP A 40 -28.61 -16.62 -12.01
C ASP A 40 -27.08 -16.66 -12.13
N ARG A 41 -26.44 -17.54 -11.34
CA ARG A 41 -25.00 -17.86 -11.43
C ARG A 41 -24.66 -18.90 -12.49
N SER A 42 -25.66 -19.59 -13.03
CA SER A 42 -25.40 -20.80 -13.83
C SER A 42 -24.65 -20.53 -15.12
N ARG A 43 -24.87 -19.34 -15.72
CA ARG A 43 -24.22 -18.93 -16.96
C ARG A 43 -24.19 -17.40 -17.07
N PRO A 44 -23.11 -16.82 -17.65
CA PRO A 44 -22.96 -15.38 -17.74
C PRO A 44 -23.91 -14.77 -18.77
N VAL A 45 -24.13 -13.47 -18.64
CA VAL A 45 -24.64 -12.58 -19.68
C VAL A 45 -23.44 -11.96 -20.39
N GLU A 46 -23.39 -12.04 -21.71
CA GLU A 46 -22.29 -11.45 -22.50
C GLU A 46 -22.59 -9.99 -22.82
N VAL A 47 -21.72 -9.07 -22.41
CA VAL A 47 -21.89 -7.63 -22.61
C VAL A 47 -20.72 -7.08 -23.42
N VAL A 48 -21.01 -6.24 -24.42
CA VAL A 48 -19.99 -5.54 -25.23
C VAL A 48 -20.27 -4.03 -25.15
N PRO A 49 -19.71 -3.33 -24.15
CA PRO A 49 -19.96 -1.91 -23.94
C PRO A 49 -19.20 -1.03 -24.95
N ILE A 50 -19.74 0.15 -25.26
CA ILE A 50 -18.99 1.20 -25.98
C ILE A 50 -17.83 1.72 -25.13
N ARG A 51 -16.78 2.26 -25.76
CA ARG A 51 -15.48 2.59 -25.15
C ARG A 51 -15.56 3.47 -23.89
N ASP A 52 -16.52 4.39 -23.86
CA ASP A 52 -16.68 5.36 -22.77
C ASP A 52 -17.75 4.96 -21.75
N THR A 53 -18.18 3.70 -21.71
CA THR A 53 -19.19 3.25 -20.74
C THR A 53 -18.61 3.30 -19.31
N THR A 54 -19.31 3.93 -18.36
CA THR A 54 -18.95 3.85 -16.93
C THR A 54 -19.33 2.50 -16.33
N VAL A 55 -18.82 2.16 -15.15
CA VAL A 55 -19.21 0.95 -14.42
C VAL A 55 -20.72 0.92 -14.13
N GLU A 56 -21.30 2.05 -13.75
CA GLU A 56 -22.74 2.19 -13.54
C GLU A 56 -23.55 1.91 -14.81
N GLN A 57 -23.17 2.55 -15.92
CA GLN A 57 -23.83 2.37 -17.22
C GLN A 57 -23.69 0.92 -17.74
N PHE A 58 -22.52 0.32 -17.53
CA PHE A 58 -22.26 -1.07 -17.88
C PHE A 58 -23.14 -2.03 -17.06
N THR A 59 -23.29 -1.77 -15.76
CA THR A 59 -24.14 -2.56 -14.87
C THR A 59 -25.60 -2.49 -15.31
N GLY A 60 -26.10 -1.30 -15.65
CA GLY A 60 -27.43 -1.15 -16.23
C GLY A 60 -27.59 -1.86 -17.56
N LEU A 61 -26.57 -1.83 -18.44
CA LEU A 61 -26.59 -2.57 -19.70
C LEU A 61 -26.64 -4.08 -19.48
N ALA A 62 -25.88 -4.60 -18.50
CA ALA A 62 -25.95 -6.01 -18.12
C ALA A 62 -27.36 -6.40 -17.64
N CYS A 63 -28.01 -5.55 -16.81
CA CYS A 63 -29.37 -5.77 -16.33
C CYS A 63 -30.42 -5.73 -17.46
N TYR A 64 -30.24 -4.81 -18.42
CA TYR A 64 -31.04 -4.77 -19.63
C TYR A 64 -30.97 -6.09 -20.39
N LYS A 65 -29.76 -6.61 -20.64
CA LYS A 65 -29.55 -7.89 -21.35
C LYS A 65 -30.06 -9.09 -20.57
N TYR A 66 -29.85 -9.14 -19.25
CA TYR A 66 -30.40 -10.18 -18.38
C TYR A 66 -31.93 -10.28 -18.51
N THR A 67 -32.59 -9.13 -18.47
CA THR A 67 -34.05 -9.02 -18.61
C THR A 67 -34.50 -9.38 -20.03
N LEU A 68 -33.79 -8.90 -21.06
CA LEU A 68 -34.06 -9.21 -22.46
C LEU A 68 -33.93 -10.70 -22.78
N GLU A 69 -32.97 -11.38 -22.15
CA GLU A 69 -32.76 -12.83 -22.27
C GLU A 69 -33.80 -13.67 -21.49
N GLY A 70 -34.70 -13.03 -20.71
CA GLY A 70 -35.73 -13.72 -19.93
C GLY A 70 -35.17 -14.60 -18.80
N ARG A 71 -34.01 -14.21 -18.24
CA ARG A 71 -33.31 -14.98 -17.19
C ARG A 71 -34.14 -15.14 -15.93
N GLN A 72 -33.85 -16.22 -15.18
CA GLN A 72 -34.56 -16.60 -13.96
C GLN A 72 -33.58 -16.78 -12.80
N PRO A 73 -33.88 -16.25 -11.60
CA PRO A 73 -35.07 -15.45 -11.27
C PRO A 73 -35.05 -14.06 -11.95
N PRO A 74 -36.20 -13.42 -12.21
CA PRO A 74 -36.22 -12.08 -12.77
C PRO A 74 -35.62 -11.08 -11.77
N LEU A 75 -35.00 -10.01 -12.28
CA LEU A 75 -34.55 -8.92 -11.42
C LEU A 75 -35.75 -8.26 -10.72
N PRO A 76 -35.62 -7.82 -9.46
CA PRO A 76 -36.70 -7.14 -8.76
C PRO A 76 -37.17 -5.89 -9.55
N PRO A 77 -38.48 -5.63 -9.70
CA PRO A 77 -39.00 -4.55 -10.53
C PRO A 77 -38.53 -3.13 -10.14
N HIS A 78 -38.04 -2.96 -8.92
CA HIS A 78 -37.62 -1.67 -8.36
C HIS A 78 -36.15 -1.66 -7.94
N VAL A 79 -35.35 -2.65 -8.37
CA VAL A 79 -33.91 -2.64 -8.06
C VAL A 79 -33.27 -1.47 -8.81
N GLY A 80 -32.78 -0.50 -8.06
CA GLY A 80 -32.00 0.60 -8.62
C GLY A 80 -30.59 0.13 -8.98
N ILE A 81 -29.99 0.70 -10.04
CA ILE A 81 -28.56 0.47 -10.34
C ILE A 81 -27.69 0.84 -9.15
N ASP A 82 -28.15 1.78 -8.32
CA ASP A 82 -27.41 2.16 -7.12
C ASP A 82 -27.30 1.07 -6.05
N GLU A 83 -28.19 0.10 -6.10
CA GLU A 83 -28.24 -1.08 -5.24
C GLU A 83 -27.48 -2.27 -5.84
N LEU A 84 -26.86 -2.11 -7.00
CA LEU A 84 -26.10 -3.14 -7.67
C LEU A 84 -24.61 -2.76 -7.71
N ASP A 85 -23.79 -3.67 -7.23
CA ASP A 85 -22.34 -3.54 -7.23
C ASP A 85 -21.72 -4.51 -8.20
N LEU A 86 -20.62 -4.08 -8.83
CA LEU A 86 -19.88 -4.88 -9.78
C LEU A 86 -18.56 -5.30 -9.13
N PHE A 87 -18.33 -6.60 -9.05
CA PHE A 87 -17.11 -7.20 -8.47
C PHE A 87 -16.30 -7.93 -9.53
N MET A 88 -15.00 -8.03 -9.28
CA MET A 88 -14.16 -9.01 -9.97
C MET A 88 -14.68 -10.41 -9.66
N TYR A 89 -14.65 -11.29 -10.66
CA TYR A 89 -15.13 -12.65 -10.53
C TYR A 89 -14.19 -13.61 -11.24
N GLU A 90 -13.67 -14.58 -10.50
CA GLU A 90 -12.79 -15.63 -11.02
C GLU A 90 -13.52 -16.98 -11.09
N GLU A 91 -12.83 -18.02 -11.56
CA GLU A 91 -13.41 -19.33 -11.90
C GLU A 91 -14.31 -19.92 -10.80
N ALA A 92 -15.45 -20.49 -11.21
CA ALA A 92 -16.34 -21.38 -10.43
C ALA A 92 -16.79 -20.85 -9.04
N ASP A 93 -17.53 -19.74 -9.01
CA ASP A 93 -18.24 -19.21 -7.84
C ASP A 93 -17.40 -18.46 -6.80
N ASP A 94 -16.14 -18.15 -7.10
CA ASP A 94 -15.30 -17.32 -6.22
C ASP A 94 -15.46 -15.82 -6.54
N LEU A 95 -16.32 -15.17 -5.74
CA LEU A 95 -16.29 -13.71 -5.61
C LEU A 95 -15.05 -13.34 -4.82
N ASP A 96 -14.16 -12.56 -5.42
CA ASP A 96 -12.98 -12.08 -4.71
C ASP A 96 -13.39 -11.02 -3.66
N SER A 97 -13.65 -11.51 -2.44
CA SER A 97 -14.13 -10.70 -1.31
C SER A 97 -13.05 -9.79 -0.71
N ASP A 98 -11.79 -9.94 -1.13
CA ASP A 98 -10.69 -9.09 -0.68
C ASP A 98 -10.63 -7.76 -1.44
N PHE A 99 -11.31 -7.67 -2.60
CA PHE A 99 -11.41 -6.43 -3.37
C PHE A 99 -12.75 -5.72 -3.19
N PRO A 100 -12.73 -4.37 -3.08
CA PRO A 100 -13.95 -3.60 -3.08
C PRO A 100 -14.67 -3.70 -4.43
N PRO A 101 -15.98 -3.38 -4.50
CA PRO A 101 -16.66 -3.25 -5.78
C PRO A 101 -16.00 -2.18 -6.64
N LEU A 102 -16.13 -2.33 -7.96
CA LEU A 102 -15.64 -1.38 -8.94
C LEU A 102 -16.35 -0.03 -8.76
N GLU A 103 -15.61 1.07 -8.92
CA GLU A 103 -16.12 2.42 -8.69
C GLU A 103 -17.09 2.81 -9.82
N LYS A 104 -18.32 3.18 -9.46
CA LYS A 104 -19.43 3.41 -10.40
C LYS A 104 -19.12 4.44 -11.49
N ARG A 105 -18.34 5.46 -11.13
CA ARG A 105 -17.96 6.58 -12.04
C ARG A 105 -16.78 6.26 -12.95
N ASP A 106 -16.00 5.24 -12.63
CA ASP A 106 -14.86 4.86 -13.47
C ASP A 106 -15.35 4.28 -14.81
N ARG A 107 -14.52 4.40 -15.85
CA ARG A 107 -14.77 3.74 -17.14
C ARG A 107 -14.56 2.23 -16.99
N ILE A 108 -15.45 1.41 -17.54
CA ILE A 108 -15.34 -0.05 -17.43
C ILE A 108 -14.03 -0.59 -18.03
N TYR A 109 -13.53 0.04 -19.08
CA TYR A 109 -12.26 -0.31 -19.74
C TYR A 109 -11.01 0.07 -18.94
N LYS A 110 -11.14 0.84 -17.85
CA LYS A 110 -10.05 1.04 -16.87
C LYS A 110 -9.66 -0.29 -16.21
N TYR A 111 -10.66 -1.16 -16.02
CA TYR A 111 -10.50 -2.46 -15.39
C TYR A 111 -10.29 -3.50 -16.49
N ASP A 112 -9.16 -4.21 -16.48
CA ASP A 112 -8.84 -5.17 -17.54
C ASP A 112 -9.48 -6.57 -17.34
N PHE A 113 -10.67 -6.60 -16.76
CA PHE A 113 -11.37 -7.83 -16.43
C PHE A 113 -12.25 -8.31 -17.59
N SER A 114 -12.17 -9.62 -17.87
CA SER A 114 -13.00 -10.31 -18.86
C SER A 114 -14.25 -10.95 -18.24
N THR A 115 -14.26 -11.12 -16.92
CA THR A 115 -15.34 -11.75 -16.15
C THR A 115 -15.61 -10.92 -14.90
N LEU A 116 -16.88 -10.62 -14.65
CA LEU A 116 -17.35 -9.80 -13.54
C LEU A 116 -18.63 -10.39 -12.96
N ALA A 117 -18.98 -9.98 -11.75
CA ALA A 117 -20.23 -10.35 -11.11
C ALA A 117 -21.01 -9.13 -10.65
N VAL A 118 -22.31 -9.10 -10.97
CA VAL A 118 -23.28 -8.17 -10.39
C VAL A 118 -23.80 -8.79 -9.09
N VAL A 119 -23.69 -8.03 -8.00
CA VAL A 119 -24.09 -8.41 -6.65
C VAL A 119 -25.10 -7.38 -6.15
N GLN A 120 -26.20 -7.83 -5.54
CA GLN A 120 -27.18 -6.95 -4.93
C GLN A 120 -26.67 -6.48 -3.56
N ARG A 121 -26.58 -5.16 -3.40
CA ARG A 121 -26.15 -4.53 -2.15
C ARG A 121 -27.26 -4.66 -1.12
N HIS A 122 -27.01 -5.41 -0.06
CA HIS A 122 -27.94 -5.46 1.07
C HIS A 122 -27.72 -4.27 2.04
N PRO A 123 -28.77 -3.70 2.65
CA PRO A 123 -28.66 -2.54 3.54
C PRO A 123 -27.66 -2.71 4.69
N VAL A 124 -27.48 -3.95 5.18
CA VAL A 124 -26.54 -4.28 6.26
C VAL A 124 -25.07 -4.08 5.82
N GLN A 125 -24.78 -4.27 4.53
CA GLN A 125 -23.44 -4.09 3.97
C GLN A 125 -23.07 -2.61 3.76
N GLN A 126 -24.07 -1.71 3.69
CA GLN A 126 -23.82 -0.27 3.55
C GLN A 126 -23.09 0.32 4.77
N GLN A 127 -23.45 -0.13 5.97
CA GLN A 127 -22.83 0.35 7.21
C GLN A 127 -21.39 -0.16 7.32
N SER A 128 -21.13 -1.42 6.99
CA SER A 128 -19.78 -1.99 7.06
C SER A 128 -18.86 -1.39 5.98
N GLN A 129 -19.31 -1.21 4.74
CA GLN A 129 -18.47 -0.63 3.69
C GLN A 129 -18.18 0.86 3.89
N GLN A 130 -19.17 1.70 4.27
CA GLN A 130 -18.89 3.11 4.59
C GLN A 130 -17.96 3.25 5.80
N GLN A 131 -18.12 2.41 6.82
CA GLN A 131 -17.21 2.36 7.96
C GLN A 131 -15.80 1.89 7.55
N GLN A 132 -15.67 0.97 6.59
CA GLN A 132 -14.38 0.49 6.10
C GLN A 132 -13.67 1.53 5.22
N LEU A 133 -14.38 2.19 4.30
CA LEU A 133 -13.84 3.28 3.45
C LEU A 133 -13.39 4.48 4.31
N THR A 134 -14.21 4.89 5.28
CA THR A 134 -13.81 5.95 6.23
C THR A 134 -12.64 5.51 7.11
N GLN A 135 -12.59 4.26 7.57
CA GLN A 135 -11.44 3.75 8.33
C GLN A 135 -10.17 3.65 7.50
N GLN A 136 -10.24 3.25 6.23
CA GLN A 136 -9.07 3.14 5.36
C GLN A 136 -8.52 4.52 5.00
N GLN A 137 -9.38 5.48 4.68
CA GLN A 137 -8.99 6.88 4.49
C GLN A 137 -8.43 7.49 5.78
N ARG A 138 -9.02 7.19 6.94
CA ARG A 138 -8.48 7.59 8.25
C ARG A 138 -7.13 6.94 8.56
N ARG A 139 -6.92 5.67 8.20
CA ARG A 139 -5.63 4.99 8.38
C ARG A 139 -4.54 5.60 7.50
N GLN A 140 -4.85 5.96 6.25
CA GLN A 140 -3.88 6.60 5.37
C GLN A 140 -3.56 8.04 5.82
N SER A 141 -4.57 8.84 6.18
CA SER A 141 -4.35 10.21 6.67
C SER A 141 -3.65 10.26 8.03
N ASN A 142 -3.80 9.21 8.84
CA ASN A 142 -3.17 9.10 10.14
C ASN A 142 -1.82 8.37 10.13
N GLN A 143 -1.23 8.11 8.95
CA GLN A 143 0.10 7.50 8.84
C GLN A 143 1.16 8.51 8.36
N LEU A 144 2.38 8.33 8.83
CA LEU A 144 3.59 9.06 8.44
C LEU A 144 4.66 8.06 8.00
N ILE A 145 5.41 8.42 6.97
CA ILE A 145 6.64 7.73 6.62
C ILE A 145 7.76 8.37 7.42
N VAL A 146 8.34 7.61 8.34
CA VAL A 146 9.44 8.04 9.20
C VAL A 146 10.75 7.44 8.71
N HIS A 147 11.76 8.28 8.61
CA HIS A 147 13.12 7.92 8.22
C HIS A 147 14.07 8.10 9.39
N VAL A 148 14.78 7.04 9.80
CA VAL A 148 15.77 7.12 10.88
C VAL A 148 17.14 6.72 10.39
N SER A 149 18.09 7.64 10.50
CA SER A 149 19.50 7.46 10.18
C SER A 149 20.26 6.86 11.36
N LEU A 150 21.08 5.84 11.07
CA LEU A 150 21.97 5.16 11.99
C LEU A 150 23.40 5.12 11.40
N PRO A 151 24.44 4.85 12.20
CA PRO A 151 25.79 4.68 11.67
C PRO A 151 25.94 3.56 10.63
N GLN A 152 25.04 2.57 10.64
CA GLN A 152 25.06 1.38 9.76
C GLN A 152 24.07 1.50 8.59
N GLY A 153 23.59 2.71 8.29
CA GLY A 153 22.56 2.98 7.27
C GLY A 153 21.27 3.51 7.88
N PHE A 154 20.14 3.40 7.18
CA PHE A 154 18.89 4.04 7.60
C PHE A 154 17.69 3.09 7.58
N THR A 155 16.70 3.34 8.43
CA THR A 155 15.44 2.59 8.48
C THR A 155 14.28 3.51 8.15
N THR A 156 13.54 3.15 7.10
CA THR A 156 12.25 3.77 6.78
C THR A 156 11.11 2.87 7.26
N MET A 157 10.08 3.47 7.84
CA MET A 157 8.85 2.76 8.21
C MET A 157 7.63 3.67 8.18
N GLN A 158 6.49 3.11 7.79
CA GLN A 158 5.20 3.77 7.87
C GLN A 158 4.58 3.50 9.24
N LEU A 159 4.23 4.55 9.97
CA LEU A 159 3.75 4.49 11.34
C LEU A 159 2.58 5.44 11.55
N ASP A 160 1.77 5.17 12.55
CA ASP A 160 0.66 6.05 12.93
C ASP A 160 1.19 7.36 13.56
N ARG A 161 0.57 8.50 13.25
CA ARG A 161 0.91 9.83 13.81
C ARG A 161 0.81 9.88 15.33
N SER A 162 -0.16 9.15 15.90
CA SER A 162 -0.40 9.08 17.34
C SER A 162 0.58 8.16 18.07
N LEU A 163 1.38 7.38 17.34
CA LEU A 163 2.34 6.46 17.93
C LEU A 163 3.43 7.26 18.68
N PRO A 164 3.76 6.92 19.92
CA PRO A 164 4.85 7.57 20.65
C PRO A 164 6.23 7.28 20.05
N VAL A 165 7.15 8.23 20.20
CA VAL A 165 8.55 8.11 19.77
C VAL A 165 9.27 6.95 20.45
N SER A 166 8.91 6.59 21.69
CA SER A 166 9.39 5.38 22.39
C SER A 166 9.15 4.11 21.58
N SER A 167 7.94 3.96 21.02
CA SER A 167 7.56 2.81 20.22
C SER A 167 8.30 2.76 18.88
N LEU A 168 8.58 3.92 18.26
CA LEU A 168 9.47 4.00 17.09
C LEU A 168 10.88 3.51 17.45
N LEU A 169 11.42 3.99 18.58
CA LEU A 169 12.75 3.62 19.04
C LEU A 169 12.87 2.11 19.30
N GLU A 170 11.93 1.52 20.02
CA GLU A 170 11.86 0.08 20.28
C GLU A 170 11.81 -0.73 18.98
N LYS A 171 10.99 -0.31 18.01
CA LYS A 171 10.92 -0.94 16.68
C LYS A 171 12.26 -0.91 15.96
N ILE A 172 13.00 0.19 16.04
CA ILE A 172 14.33 0.31 15.42
C ILE A 172 15.33 -0.59 16.13
N VAL A 173 15.40 -0.53 17.46
CA VAL A 173 16.31 -1.35 18.28
C VAL A 173 16.09 -2.83 17.99
N ARG A 174 14.83 -3.28 17.99
CA ARG A 174 14.45 -4.66 17.67
C ARG A 174 14.80 -5.04 16.23
N ARG A 175 14.42 -4.21 15.24
CA ARG A 175 14.66 -4.50 13.81
C ARG A 175 16.14 -4.53 13.47
N ARG A 176 16.95 -3.71 14.11
CA ARG A 176 18.41 -3.61 13.92
C ARG A 176 19.22 -4.48 14.88
N LYS A 177 18.55 -5.22 15.78
CA LYS A 177 19.18 -6.07 16.80
C LYS A 177 20.24 -5.30 17.60
N LEU A 178 19.93 -4.06 17.97
CA LEU A 178 20.87 -3.20 18.70
C LEU A 178 21.03 -3.69 20.15
N LYS A 179 22.25 -3.62 20.68
CA LYS A 179 22.57 -4.12 22.02
C LYS A 179 22.11 -3.13 23.08
N GLU A 180 21.05 -3.47 23.82
CA GLU A 180 20.52 -2.67 24.93
C GLU A 180 21.29 -2.85 26.26
N HIS A 181 22.04 -3.93 26.41
CA HIS A 181 22.65 -4.28 27.70
C HIS A 181 24.04 -3.63 27.89
N ARG A 182 24.27 -3.06 29.09
CA ARG A 182 25.47 -2.32 29.56
C ARG A 182 25.47 -0.79 29.33
N GLY A 183 24.39 -0.09 29.71
CA GLY A 183 24.40 1.38 29.80
C GLY A 183 24.32 2.09 28.45
N HIS A 184 23.65 1.48 27.48
CA HIS A 184 23.46 2.01 26.14
C HIS A 184 22.00 2.43 25.99
N LYS A 185 21.68 3.61 26.52
CA LYS A 185 20.39 4.22 26.25
C LYS A 185 20.43 4.80 24.84
N TYR A 186 19.40 4.54 24.05
CA TYR A 186 19.28 5.14 22.72
C TYR A 186 18.33 6.32 22.80
N ALA A 187 18.62 7.35 22.03
CA ALA A 187 17.77 8.51 21.90
C ALA A 187 17.60 8.87 20.42
N LEU A 188 16.51 9.54 20.10
CA LEU A 188 16.23 10.06 18.77
C LEU A 188 16.38 11.57 18.81
N ARG A 189 17.15 12.09 17.85
CA ARG A 189 17.24 13.54 17.58
C ARG A 189 16.65 13.83 16.22
N ARG A 190 16.20 15.05 16.00
CA ARG A 190 15.73 15.43 14.67
C ARG A 190 16.91 15.55 13.70
N ALA A 191 16.70 15.23 12.44
CA ALA A 191 17.75 15.34 11.42
C ALA A 191 18.01 16.79 10.99
N ASP A 192 16.98 17.63 11.03
CA ASP A 192 17.05 19.06 10.70
C ASP A 192 17.68 19.89 11.83
N ASP A 193 17.47 19.49 13.09
CA ASP A 193 18.14 20.05 14.25
C ASP A 193 18.65 18.95 15.19
N VAL A 194 19.90 18.54 14.95
CA VAL A 194 20.60 17.47 15.69
C VAL A 194 20.92 17.86 17.13
N SER A 195 20.70 19.12 17.52
CA SER A 195 20.82 19.56 18.92
C SER A 195 19.58 19.19 19.75
N VAL A 196 18.43 18.98 19.10
CA VAL A 196 17.16 18.72 19.77
C VAL A 196 16.90 17.22 19.85
N GLN A 197 16.97 16.69 21.07
CA GLN A 197 16.50 15.35 21.40
C GLN A 197 14.97 15.33 21.53
N VAL A 198 14.34 14.37 20.88
CA VAL A 198 12.89 14.21 20.87
C VAL A 198 12.48 13.42 22.13
N PRO A 199 11.59 13.95 22.97
CA PRO A 199 11.07 13.20 24.12
C PRO A 199 10.36 11.92 23.68
N LEU A 200 10.55 10.84 24.43
CA LEU A 200 10.05 9.51 24.05
C LEU A 200 8.52 9.40 24.13
N ASP A 201 7.88 10.22 24.96
CA ASP A 201 6.43 10.22 25.14
C ASP A 201 5.71 11.07 24.08
N THR A 202 6.47 11.84 23.28
CA THR A 202 5.92 12.67 22.21
C THR A 202 5.34 11.80 21.09
N PRO A 203 4.10 12.04 20.63
CA PRO A 203 3.56 11.42 19.42
C PRO A 203 4.38 11.79 18.19
N LEU A 204 4.54 10.88 17.23
CA LEU A 204 5.30 11.14 16.01
C LEU A 204 4.78 12.33 15.20
N GLY A 205 3.47 12.56 15.21
CA GLY A 205 2.86 13.72 14.56
C GLY A 205 3.29 15.06 15.16
N ASP A 206 3.66 15.07 16.44
CA ASP A 206 4.01 16.27 17.22
C ASP A 206 5.52 16.40 17.42
N ALA A 207 6.30 15.44 16.93
CA ALA A 207 7.77 15.41 17.05
C ALA A 207 8.48 16.51 16.23
N GLY A 208 7.74 17.26 15.40
CA GLY A 208 8.25 18.37 14.61
C GLY A 208 9.12 17.99 13.42
N SER A 209 9.32 16.69 13.16
CA SER A 209 10.04 16.14 12.01
C SER A 209 9.62 14.70 11.73
N THR A 210 9.85 14.22 10.50
CA THR A 210 9.72 12.81 10.10
C THR A 210 11.08 12.15 9.88
N GLU A 211 12.16 12.90 10.03
CA GLU A 211 13.53 12.45 9.85
C GLU A 211 14.29 12.54 11.17
N PHE A 212 14.82 11.42 11.62
CA PHE A 212 15.52 11.33 12.91
C PHE A 212 16.90 10.70 12.76
N ILE A 213 17.75 10.97 13.74
CA ILE A 213 19.06 10.35 13.90
C ILE A 213 19.05 9.59 15.21
N LEU A 214 19.41 8.31 15.16
CA LEU A 214 19.59 7.48 16.34
C LEU A 214 20.96 7.78 16.99
N VAL A 215 20.94 8.21 18.23
CA VAL A 215 22.14 8.44 19.04
C VAL A 215 22.16 7.51 20.24
N ARG A 216 23.36 7.30 20.80
CA ARG A 216 23.57 6.50 22.01
C ARG A 216 23.90 7.47 23.15
N ASP A 217 23.07 7.52 24.18
CA ASP A 217 23.28 8.26 25.42
C ASP A 217 24.40 7.60 26.23
N ASN A 218 25.64 7.87 25.80
CA ASN A 218 26.87 7.83 26.59
C ASN A 218 28.09 8.42 25.85
N SER A 219 27.88 9.32 24.90
CA SER A 219 28.94 10.12 24.29
C SER A 219 28.84 11.56 24.77
N THR A 220 29.32 11.84 25.99
CA THR A 220 29.74 13.20 26.35
C THR A 220 30.92 13.59 25.43
N PRO A 221 30.92 14.79 24.82
CA PRO A 221 32.14 15.37 24.27
C PRO A 221 33.14 15.53 25.42
N ALA A 222 34.37 15.06 25.22
CA ALA A 222 35.45 15.28 26.18
C ALA A 222 35.75 16.79 26.27
N GLN A 223 35.12 17.49 27.21
CA GLN A 223 35.65 18.74 27.76
C GLN A 223 36.79 18.36 28.71
N GLY A 224 38.02 18.38 28.19
CA GLY A 224 39.23 18.29 29.00
C GLY A 224 39.44 19.61 29.75
N THR A 225 38.93 19.70 30.97
CA THR A 225 39.39 20.68 31.97
C THR A 225 40.77 20.26 32.47
N ALA A 226 41.72 21.19 32.33
CA ALA A 226 43.05 21.14 32.92
C ALA A 226 43.01 21.24 34.45
N GLN A 227 44.12 20.81 35.08
CA GLN A 227 44.50 20.89 36.50
C GLN A 227 43.94 19.78 37.40
N SER A 228 44.65 19.17 38.35
CA SER A 228 46.07 19.08 38.70
C SER A 228 46.11 18.11 39.90
N ALA A 229 46.99 17.12 39.91
CA ALA A 229 47.47 16.53 41.17
C ALA A 229 48.79 15.81 40.90
N ALA A 230 49.84 16.40 41.46
CA ALA A 230 51.19 15.86 41.49
C ALA A 230 51.39 14.97 42.72
N GLU A 231 52.43 14.14 42.64
CA GLU A 231 53.24 13.56 43.73
C GLU A 231 52.77 12.30 44.47
N ALA A 232 53.43 11.16 44.16
CA ALA A 232 54.28 10.33 45.04
C ALA A 232 54.62 9.00 44.30
N GLY A 233 55.84 8.79 43.77
CA GLY A 233 56.99 8.17 44.48
C GLY A 233 57.01 6.64 44.28
N ALA A 234 57.67 6.10 43.25
CA ALA A 234 59.07 5.62 43.21
C ALA A 234 59.22 4.10 43.52
N ASP A 235 59.64 3.27 42.54
CA ASP A 235 60.98 2.62 42.50
C ASP A 235 61.12 1.51 41.41
N ALA A 236 62.34 1.42 40.85
CA ALA A 236 63.05 0.34 40.13
C ALA A 236 62.50 -0.22 38.79
N ALA A 237 63.13 0.00 37.62
CA ALA A 237 64.38 -0.60 37.07
C ALA A 237 64.26 -2.12 36.83
N ALA A 238 64.62 -2.79 35.71
CA ALA A 238 65.46 -2.50 34.56
C ALA A 238 65.38 -3.69 33.53
N VAL A 239 65.58 -3.38 32.24
CA VAL A 239 66.29 -4.15 31.16
C VAL A 239 65.94 -5.63 30.83
N ALA A 240 65.58 -5.89 29.54
CA ALA A 240 66.08 -6.95 28.62
C ALA A 240 65.02 -7.24 27.51
N LEU A 241 65.18 -6.93 26.22
CA LEU A 241 65.97 -7.55 25.12
C LEU A 241 65.72 -9.05 24.82
N LYS A 242 65.15 -9.28 23.61
CA LYS A 242 65.06 -10.51 22.76
C LYS A 242 64.22 -11.67 23.33
N SER A 243 63.26 -12.26 22.61
CA SER A 243 63.39 -12.91 21.29
C SER A 243 62.00 -13.18 20.69
N GLY A 244 61.87 -13.12 19.36
CA GLY A 244 60.63 -13.37 18.64
C GLY A 244 60.45 -14.81 18.12
N GLN A 245 59.19 -15.19 17.96
CA GLN A 245 58.58 -16.16 17.03
C GLN A 245 57.06 -16.10 17.36
N VAL A 246 56.07 -16.06 16.47
CA VAL A 246 55.80 -16.83 15.24
C VAL A 246 54.65 -16.13 14.45
N VAL A 247 54.67 -16.26 13.11
CA VAL A 247 53.59 -16.25 12.08
C VAL A 247 52.70 -15.03 11.78
N ASP A 248 52.88 -14.51 10.55
CA ASP A 248 51.86 -13.87 9.71
C ASP A 248 50.87 -14.91 9.13
N PRO A 249 49.63 -14.49 8.78
CA PRO A 249 49.31 -14.52 7.34
C PRO A 249 48.46 -13.34 6.81
N ALA A 250 48.87 -12.91 5.61
CA ALA A 250 48.09 -12.63 4.39
C ALA A 250 46.88 -11.67 4.39
N ALA A 251 46.97 -10.72 3.46
CA ALA A 251 46.05 -9.64 3.18
C ALA A 251 45.05 -9.94 2.02
N SER A 252 43.97 -9.15 2.04
CA SER A 252 43.29 -8.51 0.91
C SER A 252 42.51 -9.34 -0.13
N SER A 253 41.17 -9.25 -0.08
CA SER A 253 40.28 -9.23 -1.26
C SER A 253 38.83 -8.95 -0.84
N THR A 254 38.44 -7.68 -0.68
CA THR A 254 37.01 -7.29 -0.51
C THR A 254 36.67 -5.87 -1.00
N GLY A 255 37.65 -5.04 -1.36
CA GLY A 255 37.44 -3.63 -1.71
C GLY A 255 36.94 -3.33 -3.14
N HIS A 256 36.98 -4.29 -4.07
CA HIS A 256 36.75 -3.99 -5.50
C HIS A 256 35.34 -4.30 -6.05
N LEU A 257 34.50 -5.07 -5.34
CA LEU A 257 33.14 -5.38 -5.81
C LEU A 257 32.11 -4.29 -5.42
N ALA A 258 32.31 -3.60 -4.30
CA ALA A 258 31.35 -2.62 -3.79
C ALA A 258 31.27 -1.34 -4.65
N SER A 259 32.40 -0.93 -5.26
CA SER A 259 32.44 0.27 -6.10
C SER A 259 31.79 0.07 -7.48
N GLN A 260 31.82 -1.15 -8.03
CA GLN A 260 31.19 -1.43 -9.33
C GLN A 260 29.65 -1.50 -9.23
N GLN A 261 29.12 -1.97 -8.11
CA GLN A 261 27.67 -2.04 -7.89
C GLN A 261 27.03 -0.65 -7.68
N ALA A 262 27.75 0.28 -7.05
CA ALA A 262 27.27 1.65 -6.86
C ALA A 262 27.14 2.43 -8.18
N SER A 263 28.12 2.28 -9.07
CA SER A 263 28.11 2.94 -10.39
C SER A 263 26.99 2.41 -11.30
N HIS A 264 26.73 1.09 -11.26
CA HIS A 264 25.67 0.47 -12.07
C HIS A 264 24.27 0.90 -11.60
N TYR A 265 24.08 1.09 -10.29
CA TYR A 265 22.81 1.58 -9.73
C TYR A 265 22.53 3.03 -10.12
N GLN A 266 23.54 3.91 -10.08
CA GLN A 266 23.38 5.30 -10.51
C GLN A 266 23.04 5.42 -12.00
N GLN A 267 23.63 4.56 -12.84
CA GLN A 267 23.35 4.56 -14.28
C GLN A 267 21.91 4.09 -14.59
N GLN A 268 21.40 3.12 -13.82
CA GLN A 268 20.02 2.64 -13.95
C GLN A 268 18.98 3.68 -13.51
N GLN A 269 19.28 4.46 -12.45
CA GLN A 269 18.41 5.56 -12.00
C GLN A 269 18.34 6.71 -13.01
N HIS A 270 19.46 7.04 -13.66
CA HIS A 270 19.47 8.09 -14.68
C HIS A 270 18.66 7.68 -15.93
N GLN A 271 18.68 6.40 -16.28
CA GLN A 271 17.92 5.89 -17.43
C GLN A 271 16.39 5.88 -17.17
N LEU A 272 15.96 5.63 -15.93
CA LEU A 272 14.55 5.68 -15.53
C LEU A 272 13.96 7.11 -15.53
N MET A 273 14.78 8.14 -15.25
CA MET A 273 14.32 9.54 -15.33
C MET A 273 14.07 10.03 -16.77
N LEU A 274 14.71 9.41 -17.77
CA LEU A 274 14.57 9.80 -19.18
C LEU A 274 13.35 9.17 -19.88
N LEU A 275 12.66 8.23 -19.22
CA LEU A 275 11.51 7.48 -19.76
C LEU A 275 10.15 7.99 -19.25
N SER A 276 10.13 9.08 -18.49
CA SER A 276 8.88 9.72 -18.06
C SER A 276 8.48 10.80 -19.07
N PRO A 277 7.33 10.69 -19.76
CA PRO A 277 6.82 11.78 -20.57
C PRO A 277 6.35 12.94 -19.66
N PRO A 278 6.36 14.19 -20.16
CA PRO A 278 5.92 15.36 -19.39
C PRO A 278 4.44 15.32 -19.02
#